data_AF-A0A950X1A7-F1
#
_entry.id   AF-A0A950X1A7-F1
#
_cell.length_a   1.000
_cell.length_b   1.000
_cell.length_c   1.000
_cell.angle_alpha   90.00
_cell.angle_beta   90.00
_cell.angle_gamma   90.00
#
_symmetry.space_group_name_H-M   'P 1'
#
loop_
_entity.id
_entity.type
_entity.pdbx_description
1 polymer ?
#
loop_
_entity_poly.entity_id
_entity_poly.type
_entity_poly.pdbx_seq_one_letter_code
_entity_poly.pdbx_strand_id
1 'polypeptide(L)'
;MIEQALQDYLNGGPLYVGEIIVRRVNPSSYVIRHWKDDQQPDATLARYADSTDALEIVRYDAKKKYRPLKGAPNLRRGWELRVSSVAETRQALDYFYPGAFATWLAYNRDEVLPVDLRETLQRQTGMYRVTQKLTLPQAEELAGRFCQSGSGCLRTILWKIDSHSPRRYLPESKFDSTVDQLARNYGVIPFLCVEACNLFVAEARKIIKGPAE
;
A
#
# COMPACT_ATOMS: atom_id res chain seq x y z
N MET A 1 -21.30 -1.07 -8.20
CA MET A 1 -20.56 0.18 -7.93
C MET A 1 -19.57 -0.04 -6.79
N ILE A 2 -18.42 0.64 -6.76
CA ILE A 2 -17.34 0.42 -5.77
C ILE A 2 -17.81 0.59 -4.32
N GLU A 3 -18.69 1.56 -4.06
CA GLU A 3 -19.23 1.82 -2.71
C GLU A 3 -20.16 0.71 -2.24
N GLN A 4 -20.95 0.10 -3.14
CA GLN A 4 -21.75 -1.08 -2.79
C GLN A 4 -20.86 -2.24 -2.34
N ALA A 5 -19.80 -2.53 -3.10
CA ALA A 5 -18.85 -3.57 -2.72
C ALA A 5 -18.21 -3.25 -1.36
N LEU A 6 -17.81 -1.99 -1.12
CA LEU A 6 -17.26 -1.58 0.16
C LEU A 6 -18.26 -1.75 1.31
N GLN A 7 -19.52 -1.37 1.10
CA GLN A 7 -20.60 -1.57 2.08
C GLN A 7 -20.77 -3.05 2.43
N ASP A 8 -20.73 -3.95 1.44
CA ASP A 8 -20.88 -5.39 1.65
C ASP A 8 -19.74 -5.93 2.52
N TYR A 9 -18.49 -5.52 2.27
CA TYR A 9 -17.35 -5.89 3.12
C TYR A 9 -17.47 -5.32 4.54
N LEU A 10 -17.88 -4.06 4.68
CA LEU A 10 -18.07 -3.41 5.98
C LEU A 10 -19.25 -4.01 6.78
N ASN A 11 -20.23 -4.61 6.10
CA ASN A 11 -21.32 -5.35 6.74
C ASN A 11 -20.84 -6.71 7.28
N GLY A 12 -19.82 -7.30 6.66
CA GLY A 12 -19.26 -8.61 7.06
C GLY A 12 -18.34 -8.56 8.29
N GLY A 13 -17.92 -7.36 8.73
CA GLY A 13 -17.09 -7.20 9.92
C GLY A 13 -16.02 -6.11 9.75
N PRO A 14 -14.99 -6.10 10.62
CA PRO A 14 -13.88 -5.17 10.51
C PRO A 14 -13.08 -5.38 9.22
N LEU A 15 -12.74 -4.28 8.56
CA LEU A 15 -11.98 -4.28 7.32
C LEU A 15 -10.55 -3.78 7.57
N TYR A 16 -9.55 -4.60 7.28
CA TYR A 16 -8.13 -4.28 7.41
C TYR A 16 -7.54 -3.94 6.06
N VAL A 17 -6.82 -2.82 6.00
CA VAL A 17 -6.21 -2.28 4.78
C VAL A 17 -4.84 -1.74 5.19
N GLY A 18 -3.74 -2.45 4.92
CA GLY A 18 -2.43 -1.96 5.36
C GLY A 18 -2.32 -1.91 6.89
N GLU A 19 -2.08 -0.71 7.41
CA GLU A 19 -1.95 -0.46 8.84
C GLU A 19 -3.23 0.05 9.49
N ILE A 20 -4.33 0.20 8.73
CA ILE A 20 -5.62 0.64 9.28
C ILE A 20 -6.61 -0.51 9.44
N ILE A 21 -7.51 -0.33 10.40
CA ILE A 21 -8.74 -1.09 10.56
C ILE A 21 -9.91 -0.11 10.43
N VAL A 22 -10.94 -0.52 9.70
CA VAL A 22 -12.22 0.16 9.59
C VAL A 22 -13.27 -0.67 10.31
N ARG A 23 -14.00 -0.05 11.23
CA ARG A 23 -15.13 -0.66 11.91
C ARG A 23 -16.40 0.13 11.70
N ARG A 24 -17.48 -0.59 11.50
CA ARG A 24 -18.82 -0.03 11.58
C ARG A 24 -19.19 0.19 13.05
N VAL A 25 -19.64 1.39 13.40
CA VAL A 25 -20.13 1.73 14.74
C VAL A 25 -21.65 1.62 14.78
N ASN A 26 -22.32 2.14 13.75
CA ASN A 26 -23.77 2.02 13.56
C ASN A 26 -24.08 1.96 12.05
N PRO A 27 -25.36 1.87 11.62
CA PRO A 27 -25.69 1.67 10.22
C PRO A 27 -25.04 2.64 9.23
N SER A 28 -24.76 3.88 9.66
CA SER A 28 -24.27 4.97 8.83
C SER A 28 -22.98 5.60 9.38
N SER A 29 -22.22 4.94 10.26
CA SER A 29 -20.96 5.52 10.74
C SER A 29 -19.87 4.48 10.93
N TYR A 30 -18.65 4.95 10.69
CA TYR A 30 -17.46 4.14 10.68
C TYR A 30 -16.34 4.83 11.44
N VAL A 31 -15.51 4.01 12.07
CA VAL A 31 -14.29 4.40 12.77
C VAL A 31 -13.12 3.78 12.03
N ILE A 32 -12.13 4.60 11.70
CA ILE A 32 -10.86 4.19 11.13
C ILE A 32 -9.77 4.46 12.17
N ARG A 33 -8.94 3.46 12.45
CA ARG A 33 -7.80 3.55 13.37
C ARG A 33 -6.61 2.80 12.80
N HIS A 34 -5.43 3.03 13.36
CA HIS A 34 -4.34 2.09 13.19
C HIS A 34 -4.70 0.75 13.87
N TRP A 35 -4.48 -0.41 13.24
CA TRP A 35 -4.95 -1.71 13.80
C TRP A 35 -4.29 -2.07 15.14
N LYS A 36 -3.08 -1.56 15.42
CA LYS A 36 -2.43 -1.66 16.76
C LYS A 36 -3.08 -0.80 17.85
N ASP A 37 -3.94 0.15 17.50
CA ASP A 37 -4.68 1.01 18.43
C ASP A 37 -6.14 0.54 18.59
N ASP A 38 -6.45 -0.61 18.02
CA ASP A 38 -7.80 -1.13 17.91
C ASP A 38 -8.49 -1.37 19.27
N GLN A 39 -7.71 -1.77 20.27
CA GLN A 39 -8.16 -2.02 21.63
C GLN A 39 -7.91 -0.82 22.57
N GLN A 40 -7.42 0.31 22.04
CA GLN A 40 -7.19 1.51 22.86
C GLN A 40 -8.52 2.23 23.14
N PRO A 41 -8.72 2.77 24.37
CA PRO A 41 -9.90 3.56 24.68
C PRO A 41 -9.99 4.83 23.84
N ASP A 42 -11.19 5.22 23.42
CA ASP A 42 -11.45 6.41 22.57
C ASP A 42 -10.94 7.73 23.18
N ALA A 43 -10.74 7.78 24.51
CA ALA A 43 -10.25 8.96 25.21
C ALA A 43 -8.73 9.16 25.06
N THR A 44 -7.99 8.16 24.60
CA THR A 44 -6.52 8.23 24.46
C THR A 44 -6.06 8.53 23.03
N LEU A 45 -6.98 8.59 22.06
CA LEU A 45 -6.70 8.82 20.65
C LEU A 45 -7.09 10.24 20.23
N ALA A 46 -6.25 10.88 19.40
CA ALA A 46 -6.60 12.14 18.75
C ALA A 46 -7.75 11.93 17.77
N ARG A 47 -8.82 12.70 17.92
CA ARG A 47 -10.05 12.54 17.12
C ARG A 47 -10.05 13.43 15.89
N TYR A 48 -10.45 12.83 14.79
CA TYR A 48 -10.66 13.43 13.48
C TYR A 48 -12.06 13.05 12.99
N ALA A 49 -12.69 13.92 12.20
CA ALA A 49 -14.11 13.78 11.87
C ALA A 49 -14.42 14.11 10.40
N ASP A 50 -13.43 14.52 9.61
CA ASP A 50 -13.56 14.73 8.18
C ASP A 50 -12.70 13.70 7.44
N SER A 51 -13.23 13.07 6.39
CA SER A 51 -12.48 12.10 5.58
C SER A 51 -11.14 12.68 5.08
N THR A 52 -11.06 13.98 4.81
CA THR A 52 -9.84 14.69 4.37
C THR A 52 -8.77 14.79 5.46
N ASP A 53 -9.12 14.64 6.75
CA ASP A 53 -8.16 14.57 7.86
C ASP A 53 -7.16 13.41 7.68
N ALA A 54 -7.55 12.37 6.94
CA ALA A 54 -6.67 11.28 6.53
C ALA A 54 -5.37 11.79 5.88
N LEU A 55 -5.42 12.90 5.12
CA LEU A 55 -4.25 13.51 4.49
C LEU A 55 -3.22 14.00 5.52
N GLU A 56 -3.68 14.58 6.63
CA GLU A 56 -2.82 14.97 7.74
C GLU A 56 -2.24 13.74 8.44
N ILE A 57 -3.10 12.75 8.71
CA ILE A 57 -2.74 11.51 9.40
C ILE A 57 -1.61 10.79 8.66
N VAL A 58 -1.71 10.66 7.33
CA VAL A 58 -0.74 9.92 6.52
C VAL A 58 0.48 10.71 6.10
N ARG A 59 0.53 12.02 6.34
CA ARG A 59 1.61 12.90 5.84
C ARG A 59 2.97 12.53 6.41
N TYR A 60 3.02 12.26 7.71
CA TYR A 60 4.25 12.01 8.46
C TYR A 60 4.20 10.70 9.25
N ASP A 61 5.35 10.09 9.48
CA ASP A 61 5.51 8.94 10.38
C ASP A 61 5.56 9.39 11.85
N ALA A 62 5.69 8.43 12.78
CA ALA A 62 5.78 8.70 14.21
C ALA A 62 7.02 9.54 14.61
N LYS A 63 8.06 9.60 13.76
CA LYS A 63 9.26 10.41 13.94
C LYS A 63 9.15 11.76 13.21
N LYS A 64 7.95 12.15 12.75
CA LYS A 64 7.66 13.36 11.98
C LYS A 64 8.39 13.43 10.63
N LYS A 65 8.86 12.29 10.09
CA LYS A 65 9.44 12.24 8.74
C LYS A 65 8.34 12.10 7.71
N TYR A 66 8.49 12.81 6.59
CA TYR A 66 7.51 12.75 5.51
C TYR A 66 7.39 11.33 4.96
N ARG A 67 6.15 10.89 4.67
CA ARG A 67 5.84 9.57 4.09
C ARG A 67 5.60 9.71 2.59
N PRO A 68 6.64 9.60 1.72
CA PRO A 68 6.46 9.63 0.28
C PRO A 68 5.74 8.38 -0.24
N LEU A 69 5.93 7.23 0.42
CA LEU A 69 5.27 5.97 0.10
C LEU A 69 4.23 5.65 1.15
N LYS A 70 2.94 5.76 0.81
CA LYS A 70 1.87 5.46 1.76
C LYS A 70 1.79 3.98 2.12
N GLY A 71 2.29 3.09 1.25
CA GLY A 71 2.40 1.66 1.51
C GLY A 71 3.56 1.25 2.43
N ALA A 72 4.42 2.17 2.88
CA ALA A 72 5.46 1.84 3.85
C ALA A 72 4.84 1.55 5.23
N PRO A 73 5.36 0.54 5.98
CA PRO A 73 4.85 0.10 7.29
C PRO A 73 5.28 1.05 8.42
N ASN A 74 4.87 2.32 8.30
CA ASN A 74 5.28 3.40 9.19
C ASN A 74 4.18 4.45 9.41
N LEU A 75 2.91 4.07 9.22
CA LEU A 75 1.80 4.92 9.60
C LEU A 75 1.85 5.17 11.11
N ARG A 76 1.74 6.45 11.49
CA ARG A 76 1.72 6.82 12.91
C ARG A 76 0.49 6.23 13.61
N ARG A 77 0.60 6.07 14.93
CA ARG A 77 -0.47 5.62 15.84
C ARG A 77 -1.06 6.81 16.61
N GLY A 78 -2.06 6.54 17.45
CA GLY A 78 -2.62 7.51 18.39
C GLY A 78 -3.71 8.41 17.81
N TRP A 79 -4.42 7.94 16.78
CA TRP A 79 -5.49 8.68 16.12
C TRP A 79 -6.71 7.80 15.85
N GLU A 80 -7.84 8.47 15.74
CA GLU A 80 -9.11 7.91 15.30
C GLU A 80 -9.75 8.88 14.31
N LEU A 81 -10.22 8.36 13.18
CA LEU A 81 -11.03 9.09 12.22
C LEU A 81 -12.46 8.54 12.21
N ARG A 82 -13.45 9.39 12.46
CA ARG A 82 -14.88 9.06 12.37
C ARG A 82 -15.47 9.64 11.10
N VAL A 83 -16.19 8.80 10.36
CA VAL A 83 -16.88 9.19 9.13
C VAL A 83 -18.32 8.69 9.16
N SER A 84 -19.22 9.39 8.47
CA SER A 84 -20.67 9.24 8.57
C SER A 84 -21.31 8.65 7.30
N SER A 85 -20.50 8.06 6.41
CA SER A 85 -21.01 7.35 5.23
C SER A 85 -19.98 6.38 4.65
N VAL A 86 -20.44 5.45 3.80
CA VAL A 86 -19.54 4.61 2.99
C VAL A 86 -18.77 5.43 1.96
N ALA A 87 -19.37 6.50 1.42
CA ALA A 87 -18.68 7.40 0.49
C ALA A 87 -17.48 8.10 1.16
N GLU A 88 -17.66 8.62 2.37
CA GLU A 88 -16.58 9.21 3.18
C GLU A 88 -15.56 8.15 3.59
N THR A 89 -16.00 6.93 3.94
CA THR A 89 -15.09 5.81 4.23
C THR A 89 -14.22 5.49 3.03
N ARG A 90 -14.81 5.37 1.83
CA ARG A 90 -14.09 5.14 0.58
C ARG A 90 -13.09 6.26 0.31
N GLN A 91 -13.52 7.52 0.48
CA GLN A 91 -12.65 8.67 0.27
C GLN A 91 -11.47 8.68 1.25
N ALA A 92 -11.70 8.40 2.53
CA ALA A 92 -10.64 8.24 3.52
C ALA A 92 -9.68 7.11 3.14
N LEU A 93 -10.19 5.94 2.70
CA LEU A 93 -9.36 4.85 2.21
C LEU A 93 -8.46 5.29 1.04
N ASP A 94 -8.97 6.09 0.11
CA ASP A 94 -8.17 6.62 -1.01
C ASP A 94 -7.11 7.63 -0.55
N TYR A 95 -7.36 8.40 0.51
CA TYR A 95 -6.32 9.25 1.11
C TYR A 95 -5.27 8.45 1.88
N PHE A 96 -5.68 7.42 2.61
CA PHE A 96 -4.75 6.54 3.32
C PHE A 96 -3.88 5.74 2.34
N TYR A 97 -4.53 5.08 1.38
CA TYR A 97 -3.94 4.10 0.50
C TYR A 97 -4.54 4.21 -0.91
N PRO A 98 -4.06 5.19 -1.70
CA PRO A 98 -4.63 5.50 -3.00
C PRO A 98 -4.79 4.27 -3.90
N GLY A 99 -6.04 4.04 -4.34
CA GLY A 99 -6.40 2.98 -5.29
C GLY A 99 -6.33 1.56 -4.74
N ALA A 100 -6.03 1.33 -3.46
CA ALA A 100 -5.85 -0.02 -2.91
C ALA A 100 -7.12 -0.87 -3.03
N PHE A 101 -8.27 -0.31 -2.62
CA PHE A 101 -9.55 -1.02 -2.69
C PHE A 101 -9.99 -1.30 -4.12
N ALA A 102 -9.91 -0.28 -5.00
CA ALA A 102 -10.26 -0.43 -6.41
C ALA A 102 -9.38 -1.47 -7.12
N THR A 103 -8.08 -1.45 -6.88
CA THR A 103 -7.13 -2.42 -7.44
C THR A 103 -7.45 -3.83 -6.98
N TRP A 104 -7.80 -4.00 -5.70
CA TRP A 104 -8.19 -5.29 -5.18
C TRP A 104 -9.51 -5.81 -5.75
N LEU A 105 -10.53 -4.95 -5.92
CA LEU A 105 -11.77 -5.35 -6.58
C LEU A 105 -11.53 -5.80 -8.02
N ALA A 106 -10.70 -5.06 -8.77
CA ALA A 106 -10.31 -5.46 -10.12
C ALA A 106 -9.54 -6.79 -10.11
N TYR A 107 -8.69 -7.01 -9.11
CA TYR A 107 -7.93 -8.26 -8.97
C TYR A 107 -8.86 -9.46 -8.76
N ASN A 108 -9.88 -9.33 -7.90
CA ASN A 108 -10.88 -10.38 -7.68
C ASN A 108 -11.77 -10.68 -8.90
N ARG A 109 -11.73 -9.83 -9.92
CA ARG A 109 -12.46 -9.99 -11.19
C ARG A 109 -11.55 -10.39 -12.35
N ASP A 110 -10.27 -10.67 -12.08
CA ASP A 110 -9.25 -10.91 -13.11
C ASP A 110 -9.09 -9.74 -14.10
N GLU A 111 -9.41 -8.52 -13.68
CA GLU A 111 -9.37 -7.28 -14.49
C GLU A 111 -8.05 -6.49 -14.31
N VAL A 112 -7.15 -6.93 -13.43
CA VAL A 112 -5.87 -6.27 -13.20
C VAL A 112 -4.86 -6.67 -14.26
N LEU A 113 -4.26 -5.66 -14.90
CA LEU A 113 -3.15 -5.80 -15.82
C LEU A 113 -1.89 -5.17 -15.19
N PRO A 114 -1.04 -5.98 -14.52
CA PRO A 114 0.23 -5.49 -14.03
C PRO A 114 1.13 -5.07 -15.19
N VAL A 115 1.89 -3.99 -15.00
CA VAL A 115 2.83 -3.49 -16.00
C VAL A 115 4.22 -4.01 -15.68
N ASP A 116 4.85 -4.66 -16.65
CA ASP A 116 6.17 -5.24 -16.46
C ASP A 116 7.21 -4.16 -16.13
N LEU A 117 8.20 -4.53 -15.32
CA LEU A 117 9.28 -3.64 -14.92
C LEU A 117 10.04 -3.12 -16.15
N ARG A 118 10.33 -3.97 -17.13
CA ARG A 118 10.99 -3.54 -18.37
C ARG A 118 10.23 -2.44 -19.08
N GLU A 119 8.92 -2.55 -19.19
CA GLU A 119 8.07 -1.54 -19.82
C GLU A 119 8.11 -0.22 -19.03
N THR A 120 8.02 -0.32 -17.69
CA THR A 120 8.15 0.83 -16.78
C THR A 120 9.48 1.55 -16.95
N LEU A 121 10.59 0.81 -17.05
CA LEU A 121 11.93 1.36 -17.20
C LEU A 121 12.15 1.95 -18.61
N GLN A 122 11.57 1.35 -19.65
CA GLN A 122 11.65 1.87 -21.03
C GLN A 122 10.99 3.24 -21.20
N ARG A 123 9.95 3.55 -20.41
CA ARG A 123 9.33 4.89 -20.39
C ARG A 123 10.22 5.99 -19.76
N GLN A 124 11.25 5.61 -19.00
CA GLN A 124 12.08 6.59 -18.27
C GLN A 124 12.99 7.38 -19.21
N THR A 125 13.03 8.70 -19.03
CA THR A 125 13.87 9.62 -19.80
C THR A 125 14.83 10.41 -18.91
N GLY A 126 15.66 11.27 -19.51
CA GLY A 126 16.57 12.17 -18.78
C GLY A 126 17.51 11.43 -17.83
N MET A 127 17.63 11.94 -16.59
CA MET A 127 18.51 11.36 -15.57
C MET A 127 18.14 9.93 -15.16
N TYR A 128 16.91 9.47 -15.46
CA TYR A 128 16.43 8.13 -15.16
C TYR A 128 16.54 7.17 -16.35
N ARG A 129 16.84 7.62 -17.57
CA ARG A 129 17.02 6.72 -18.74
C ARG A 129 18.02 5.60 -18.47
N VAL A 130 19.02 5.85 -17.62
CA VAL A 130 20.03 4.87 -17.23
C VAL A 130 19.45 3.62 -16.57
N THR A 131 18.27 3.70 -15.94
CA THR A 131 17.62 2.56 -15.29
C THR A 131 17.18 1.48 -16.27
N GLN A 132 17.08 1.79 -17.57
CA GLN A 132 16.84 0.80 -18.63
C GLN A 132 17.92 -0.30 -18.67
N LYS A 133 19.12 -0.03 -18.13
CA LYS A 133 20.24 -0.97 -18.04
C LYS A 133 20.18 -1.92 -16.84
N LEU A 134 19.17 -1.80 -15.96
CA LEU A 134 19.04 -2.65 -14.76
C LEU A 134 18.99 -4.12 -15.16
N THR A 135 19.90 -4.96 -14.67
CA THR A 135 19.89 -6.39 -15.00
C THR A 135 18.82 -7.13 -14.22
N LEU A 136 18.48 -8.36 -14.64
CA LEU A 136 17.52 -9.21 -13.94
C LEU A 136 17.96 -9.46 -12.47
N PRO A 137 19.19 -9.92 -12.17
CA PRO A 137 19.64 -10.10 -10.78
C PRO A 137 19.58 -8.82 -9.94
N GLN A 138 19.94 -7.66 -10.52
CA GLN A 138 19.87 -6.38 -9.82
C GLN A 138 18.42 -5.97 -9.50
N ALA A 139 17.48 -6.25 -10.40
CA ALA A 139 16.07 -5.96 -10.18
C ALA A 139 15.49 -6.84 -9.05
N GLU A 140 15.84 -8.12 -9.02
CA GLU A 140 15.44 -9.06 -7.96
C GLU A 140 16.00 -8.64 -6.60
N GLU A 141 17.31 -8.37 -6.53
CA GLU A 141 17.97 -7.91 -5.32
C GLU A 141 17.35 -6.60 -4.82
N LEU A 142 17.11 -5.64 -5.73
CA LEU A 142 16.48 -4.38 -5.39
C LEU A 142 15.05 -4.59 -4.86
N ALA A 143 14.25 -5.47 -5.48
CA ALA A 143 12.90 -5.77 -5.01
C ALA A 143 12.91 -6.37 -3.60
N GLY A 144 13.82 -7.30 -3.32
CA GLY A 144 13.96 -7.91 -1.99
C GLY A 144 14.35 -6.89 -0.92
N ARG A 145 15.33 -6.04 -1.22
CA ARG A 145 15.85 -5.05 -0.26
C ARG A 145 14.95 -3.84 -0.08
N PHE A 146 14.48 -3.24 -1.18
CA PHE A 146 13.73 -1.98 -1.15
C PHE A 146 12.24 -2.18 -0.86
N CYS A 147 11.63 -3.23 -1.41
CA CYS A 147 10.20 -3.46 -1.25
C CYS A 147 9.86 -4.33 -0.03
N GLN A 148 10.84 -4.78 0.77
CA GLN A 148 10.69 -5.66 1.92
C GLN A 148 9.42 -5.36 2.76
N SER A 149 8.58 -6.35 3.06
CA SER A 149 7.28 -6.14 3.72
C SER A 149 7.39 -5.49 5.11
N GLY A 150 8.43 -5.81 5.87
CA GLY A 150 8.60 -5.29 7.24
C GLY A 150 9.22 -3.88 7.34
N SER A 151 9.88 -3.39 6.28
CA SER A 151 10.64 -2.13 6.35
C SER A 151 10.45 -1.20 5.16
N GLY A 152 10.14 -1.75 3.98
CA GLY A 152 10.05 -1.04 2.71
C GLY A 152 8.60 -0.76 2.30
N CYS A 153 7.85 -1.80 1.96
CA CYS A 153 6.51 -1.65 1.42
C CYS A 153 5.62 -2.86 1.71
N LEU A 154 4.43 -2.59 2.26
CA LEU A 154 3.38 -3.56 2.53
C LEU A 154 2.71 -4.14 1.27
N ARG A 155 2.98 -3.57 0.09
CA ARG A 155 2.38 -4.07 -1.15
C ARG A 155 3.05 -5.37 -1.62
N THR A 156 2.21 -6.29 -2.05
CA THR A 156 2.53 -7.51 -2.79
C THR A 156 2.70 -7.14 -4.26
N ILE A 157 3.87 -7.42 -4.81
CA ILE A 157 4.17 -7.14 -6.22
C ILE A 157 3.39 -8.12 -7.12
N LEU A 158 2.72 -7.57 -8.14
CA LEU A 158 2.06 -8.33 -9.20
C LEU A 158 2.76 -8.17 -10.55
N TRP A 159 3.51 -7.08 -10.73
CA TRP A 159 4.31 -6.88 -11.93
C TRP A 159 5.43 -7.91 -12.02
N LYS A 160 5.76 -8.31 -13.24
CA LYS A 160 6.91 -9.16 -13.54
C LYS A 160 8.10 -8.30 -13.91
N ILE A 161 9.28 -8.92 -13.95
CA ILE A 161 10.44 -8.22 -14.50
C ILE A 161 10.25 -8.01 -16.00
N ASP A 162 9.87 -9.06 -16.73
CA ASP A 162 9.45 -9.04 -18.13
C ASP A 162 8.39 -10.11 -18.44
N SER A 163 7.91 -10.14 -19.68
CA SER A 163 6.86 -11.04 -20.14
C SER A 163 7.19 -12.53 -19.97
N HIS A 164 8.48 -12.87 -20.02
CA HIS A 164 9.00 -14.23 -19.92
C HIS A 164 9.26 -14.65 -18.47
N SER A 165 9.34 -13.68 -17.55
CA SER A 165 9.55 -13.94 -16.13
C SER A 165 8.32 -14.65 -15.53
N PRO A 166 8.53 -15.67 -14.68
CA PRO A 166 7.44 -16.29 -13.92
C PRO A 166 6.70 -15.27 -13.04
N ARG A 167 5.37 -15.41 -12.90
CA ARG A 167 4.56 -14.51 -12.03
C ARG A 167 4.98 -14.51 -10.56
N ARG A 168 5.70 -15.54 -10.09
CA ARG A 168 6.08 -15.73 -8.68
C ARG A 168 7.57 -15.55 -8.41
N TYR A 169 8.26 -14.72 -9.19
CA TYR A 169 9.68 -14.44 -8.98
C TYR A 169 9.89 -13.25 -8.03
N LEU A 170 9.27 -13.33 -6.85
CA LEU A 170 9.54 -12.38 -5.79
C LEU A 170 10.47 -13.02 -4.78
N PRO A 171 11.59 -12.38 -4.43
CA PRO A 171 12.57 -12.97 -3.52
C PRO A 171 11.92 -13.20 -2.16
N GLU A 172 12.25 -14.31 -1.49
CA GLU A 172 11.71 -14.61 -0.15
C GLU A 172 11.92 -13.45 0.82
N SER A 173 13.03 -12.72 0.69
CA SER A 173 13.33 -11.52 1.47
C SER A 173 12.30 -10.40 1.35
N LYS A 174 11.51 -10.36 0.26
CA LYS A 174 10.38 -9.43 0.13
C LYS A 174 9.30 -9.72 1.17
N PHE A 175 9.08 -10.97 1.54
CA PHE A 175 7.95 -11.40 2.34
C PHE A 175 8.34 -11.61 3.79
N ASP A 176 7.54 -11.06 4.69
CA ASP A 176 7.61 -11.32 6.11
C ASP A 176 6.22 -11.76 6.56
N SER A 177 6.08 -13.04 6.89
CA SER A 177 4.79 -13.66 7.23
C SER A 177 4.13 -13.04 8.46
N THR A 178 4.88 -12.30 9.29
CA THR A 178 4.33 -11.60 10.47
C THR A 178 3.62 -10.29 10.11
N VAL A 179 3.90 -9.74 8.93
CA VAL A 179 3.39 -8.45 8.44
C VAL A 179 2.64 -8.58 7.12
N ASP A 180 2.80 -9.71 6.42
CA ASP A 180 2.16 -9.97 5.15
C ASP A 180 0.63 -10.02 5.30
N GLN A 181 -0.04 -9.34 4.37
CA GLN A 181 -1.49 -9.21 4.33
C GLN A 181 -2.16 -10.37 3.59
N LEU A 182 -1.39 -11.23 2.92
CA LEU A 182 -1.91 -12.43 2.25
C LEU A 182 -2.33 -13.54 3.23
N ALA A 183 -1.87 -13.50 4.47
CA ALA A 183 -2.08 -14.56 5.47
C ALA A 183 -3.27 -14.31 6.42
N ARG A 184 -3.97 -13.18 6.30
CA ARG A 184 -5.08 -12.84 7.20
C ARG A 184 -6.42 -13.22 6.58
N ASN A 185 -7.28 -13.86 7.39
CA ASN A 185 -8.64 -14.33 7.10
C ASN A 185 -9.57 -13.24 6.52
N TYR A 186 -10.86 -13.58 6.37
CA TYR A 186 -11.95 -12.69 5.98
C TYR A 186 -11.82 -11.27 6.59
N GLY A 187 -11.98 -10.24 5.74
CA GLY A 187 -11.88 -8.84 6.15
C GLY A 187 -10.52 -8.18 5.94
N VAL A 188 -9.53 -8.82 5.30
CA VAL A 188 -8.26 -8.16 4.91
C VAL A 188 -8.21 -7.91 3.41
N ILE A 189 -7.93 -6.67 3.03
CA ILE A 189 -7.68 -6.28 1.64
C ILE A 189 -6.18 -6.33 1.38
N PRO A 190 -5.68 -7.26 0.56
CA PRO A 190 -4.27 -7.32 0.22
C PRO A 190 -3.87 -6.06 -0.56
N PHE A 191 -2.69 -5.55 -0.25
CA PHE A 191 -2.11 -4.41 -0.93
C PHE A 191 -1.42 -4.88 -2.20
N LEU A 192 -1.93 -4.51 -3.36
CA LEU A 192 -1.39 -4.97 -4.63
C LEU A 192 -0.52 -3.87 -5.27
N CYS A 193 0.64 -4.26 -5.79
CA CYS A 193 1.56 -3.39 -6.53
C CYS A 193 1.59 -3.85 -7.99
N VAL A 194 0.80 -3.17 -8.83
CA VAL A 194 0.61 -3.49 -10.24
C VAL A 194 1.70 -2.94 -11.16
N GLU A 195 2.46 -1.95 -10.70
CA GLU A 195 3.58 -1.36 -11.43
C GLU A 195 4.67 -0.93 -10.45
N ALA A 196 5.95 -0.91 -10.87
CA ALA A 196 7.05 -0.43 -10.05
C ALA A 196 6.93 1.08 -9.79
N CYS A 197 7.01 1.50 -8.52
CA CYS A 197 6.82 2.91 -8.17
C CYS A 197 8.03 3.78 -8.56
N ASN A 198 7.81 5.10 -8.59
CA ASN A 198 8.86 6.08 -8.83
C ASN A 198 10.05 5.99 -7.84
N LEU A 199 9.80 5.57 -6.60
CA LEU A 199 10.87 5.36 -5.62
C LEU A 199 11.74 4.14 -5.97
N PHE A 200 11.14 3.06 -6.47
CA PHE A 200 11.88 1.90 -6.98
C PHE A 200 12.77 2.32 -8.15
N VAL A 201 12.24 3.09 -9.10
CA VAL A 201 13.01 3.64 -10.23
C VAL A 201 14.16 4.52 -9.75
N ALA A 202 13.95 5.33 -8.70
CA ALA A 202 15.00 6.15 -8.11
C ALA A 202 16.11 5.32 -7.45
N GLU A 203 15.77 4.23 -6.77
CA GLU A 203 16.77 3.30 -6.22
C GLU A 203 17.50 2.52 -7.32
N ALA A 204 16.81 2.08 -8.37
CA ALA A 204 17.43 1.44 -9.53
C ALA A 204 18.49 2.34 -10.16
N ARG A 205 18.24 3.66 -10.22
CA ARG A 205 19.22 4.62 -10.74
C ARG A 205 20.50 4.64 -9.89
N LYS A 206 20.39 4.54 -8.56
CA LYS A 206 21.55 4.52 -7.65
C LYS A 206 22.41 3.27 -7.86
N ILE A 207 21.76 2.12 -8.06
CA ILE A 207 22.46 0.85 -8.36
C ILE A 207 23.29 0.98 -9.65
N ILE A 208 22.72 1.56 -10.70
CA ILE A 208 23.39 1.63 -12.01
C ILE A 208 24.46 2.72 -12.07
N LYS A 209 24.28 3.84 -11.40
CA LYS A 209 25.30 4.90 -11.38
C LYS A 209 26.47 4.61 -10.43
N GLY A 210 26.29 3.71 -9.45
CA GLY A 210 27.22 3.58 -8.33
C GLY A 210 27.06 4.73 -7.31
N PRO A 211 27.85 4.75 -6.22
CA PRO A 211 27.90 5.88 -5.30
C PRO A 211 28.24 7.16 -6.08
N ALA A 212 27.64 8.28 -5.70
CA ALA A 212 27.96 9.56 -6.29
C ALA A 212 29.44 9.88 -6.02
N GLU A 213 30.25 10.01 -7.07
CA GLU A 213 31.46 10.83 -7.04
C GLU A 213 31.10 12.30 -6.78
#